data_AF-A0A1I4Q556-F1
#
_entry.id   AF-A0A1I4Q556-F1
#
_cell.length_a   1.000
_cell.length_b   1.000
_cell.length_c   1.000
_cell.angle_alpha   90.00
_cell.angle_beta   90.00
_cell.angle_gamma   90.00
#
_symmetry.space_group_name_H-M   'P 1'
#
loop_
_entity.id
_entity.type
_entity.pdbx_description
1 polymer ?
#
loop_
_entity_poly.entity_id
_entity_poly.type
_entity_poly.pdbx_seq_one_letter_code
_entity_poly.pdbx_strand_id
1 'polypeptide(L)'
;MFMVAGFLITMGTLGDRIGRRKLLLIGATTFGISSLVFTFSTSLEMLIGARALLGVAGATLAPSILESRPFPQVTTGELPRNELCTKYRGDMLSGVGVSIFIFGNKQDQKTGKTIGANGMKEEFDISINNGAIPIPVGATGFTTHELWEITPLSLQELFCTIKGGVRLNIKKS
;
A
#
# COMPACT_ATOMS: atom_id res chain seq x y z
N MET A 1 -10.41 8.67 22.08
CA MET A 1 -10.94 8.38 20.73
C MET A 1 -11.63 9.58 20.11
N PHE A 2 -12.45 10.36 20.83
CA PHE A 2 -13.14 11.54 20.28
C PHE A 2 -12.23 12.63 19.67
N MET A 3 -11.06 12.90 20.25
CA MET A 3 -10.12 13.88 19.68
C MET A 3 -9.46 13.44 18.38
N VAL A 4 -9.32 12.12 18.14
CA VAL A 4 -8.77 11.63 16.86
C VAL A 4 -9.68 12.08 15.73
N ALA A 5 -11.00 11.86 15.84
CA ALA A 5 -11.96 12.22 14.79
C ALA A 5 -12.03 13.74 14.54
N GLY A 6 -11.94 14.57 15.59
CA GLY A 6 -11.99 16.03 15.46
C GLY A 6 -10.69 16.65 14.92
N PHE A 7 -9.53 16.14 15.34
CA PHE A 7 -8.23 16.67 14.91
C PHE A 7 -7.68 16.00 13.64
N LEU A 8 -8.24 14.87 13.17
CA LEU A 8 -7.83 14.23 11.93
C LEU A 8 -7.95 15.19 10.73
N ILE A 9 -9.02 16.00 10.70
CA ILE A 9 -9.31 16.94 9.61
C ILE A 9 -8.32 18.12 9.63
N THR A 10 -7.98 18.64 10.81
CA THR A 10 -7.05 19.77 10.95
C THR A 10 -5.57 19.36 10.86
N MET A 11 -5.19 18.21 11.40
CA MET A 11 -3.81 17.71 11.28
C MET A 11 -3.51 17.12 9.90
N GLY A 12 -4.51 16.61 9.17
CA GLY A 12 -4.32 16.18 7.77
C GLY A 12 -3.86 17.34 6.88
N THR A 13 -4.53 18.49 6.97
CA THR A 13 -4.18 19.70 6.19
C THR A 13 -2.86 20.35 6.64
N LEU A 14 -2.53 20.27 7.94
CA LEU A 14 -1.25 20.77 8.47
C LEU A 14 -0.08 19.84 8.08
N GLY A 15 -0.35 18.54 7.98
CA GLY A 15 0.58 17.51 7.52
C GLY A 15 1.07 17.71 6.09
N ASP A 16 0.15 18.08 5.21
CA ASP A 16 0.45 18.32 3.80
C ASP A 16 1.35 19.55 3.58
N ARG A 17 1.38 20.51 4.50
CA ARG A 17 2.23 21.72 4.40
C ARG A 17 3.63 21.56 5.00
N ILE A 18 3.77 20.83 6.11
CA ILE A 18 5.04 20.74 6.86
C ILE A 18 5.97 19.65 6.28
N GLY A 19 5.41 18.74 5.48
CA GLY A 19 6.13 17.65 4.83
C GLY A 19 5.96 16.34 5.58
N ARG A 20 5.56 15.30 4.81
CA ARG A 20 5.15 13.97 5.32
C ARG A 20 6.17 13.32 6.27
N ARG A 21 7.47 13.45 5.99
CA ARG A 21 8.56 12.85 6.80
C ARG A 21 8.75 13.55 8.15
N LYS A 22 8.66 14.88 8.21
CA LYS A 22 8.83 15.63 9.47
C LYS A 22 7.62 15.45 10.39
N LEU A 23 6.41 15.47 9.81
CA LEU A 23 5.19 15.23 10.56
C LEU A 23 5.18 13.83 11.20
N LEU A 24 5.63 12.80 10.45
CA LEU A 24 5.73 11.43 10.95
C LEU A 24 6.72 11.33 12.11
N LEU A 25 7.92 11.92 12.00
CA LEU A 25 8.92 11.89 13.06
C LEU A 25 8.44 12.61 14.34
N ILE A 26 7.84 13.80 14.18
CA ILE A 26 7.30 14.57 15.31
C ILE A 26 6.14 13.81 15.96
N GLY A 27 5.24 13.25 15.15
CA GLY A 27 4.12 12.42 15.59
C GLY A 27 4.56 11.18 16.36
N ALA A 28 5.52 10.42 15.81
CA ALA A 28 6.08 9.23 16.44
C ALA A 28 6.79 9.54 17.76
N THR A 29 7.58 10.62 17.80
CA THR A 29 8.28 11.04 19.04
C THR A 29 7.28 11.48 20.10
N THR A 30 6.26 12.27 19.72
CA THR A 30 5.21 12.73 20.64
C THR A 30 4.37 11.56 21.14
N PHE A 31 4.06 10.59 20.28
CA PHE A 31 3.36 9.37 20.65
C PHE A 31 4.14 8.54 21.67
N GLY A 32 5.45 8.35 21.45
CA GLY A 32 6.34 7.63 22.36
C GLY A 32 6.41 8.29 23.74
N ILE A 33 6.61 9.60 23.80
CA ILE A 33 6.66 10.36 25.06
C ILE A 33 5.30 10.31 25.77
N SER A 34 4.20 10.52 25.04
CA SER A 34 2.85 10.49 25.62
C SER A 34 2.48 9.10 26.14
N SER A 35 2.97 8.03 25.52
CA SER A 35 2.77 6.65 25.98
C SER A 35 3.44 6.42 27.34
N LEU A 36 4.67 6.91 27.53
CA LEU A 36 5.36 6.82 28.82
C LEU A 36 4.63 7.63 29.91
N VAL A 37 4.22 8.85 29.59
CA VAL A 37 3.44 9.70 30.51
C VAL A 37 2.11 9.05 30.88
N PHE A 38 1.47 8.37 29.92
CA PHE A 38 0.25 7.60 30.16
C PHE A 38 0.48 6.43 31.13
N THR A 39 1.59 5.69 31.00
CA THR A 39 1.93 4.57 31.88
C THR A 39 2.16 4.99 33.33
N PHE A 40 2.73 6.17 33.58
CA PHE A 40 2.97 6.69 34.93
C PHE A 40 1.80 7.52 35.49
N SER A 41 0.66 7.59 34.79
CA SER A 41 -0.48 8.40 35.21
C SER A 41 -1.24 7.75 36.37
N THR A 42 -1.20 8.38 37.54
CA THR A 42 -1.90 7.92 38.76
C THR A 42 -3.18 8.71 39.06
N SER A 43 -3.45 9.79 38.33
CA SER A 43 -4.62 10.66 38.52
C SER A 43 -5.52 10.73 37.27
N LEU A 44 -6.80 11.04 37.49
CA LEU A 44 -7.82 11.11 36.44
C LEU A 44 -7.52 12.23 35.42
N GLU A 45 -7.07 13.40 35.89
CA GLU A 45 -6.75 14.54 35.03
C GLU A 45 -5.56 14.22 34.10
N MET A 46 -4.53 13.56 34.64
CA MET A 46 -3.36 13.14 33.87
C MET A 46 -3.72 12.07 32.84
N LEU A 47 -4.65 11.18 33.15
CA LEU A 47 -5.14 10.15 32.24
C LEU A 47 -5.89 10.74 31.04
N ILE A 48 -6.74 11.74 31.28
CA ILE A 48 -7.50 12.44 30.23
C ILE A 48 -6.56 13.26 29.35
N GLY A 49 -5.63 14.00 29.96
CA GLY A 49 -4.62 14.77 29.23
C GLY A 49 -3.71 13.90 28.35
N ALA A 50 -3.25 12.75 28.86
CA ALA A 50 -2.44 11.81 28.10
C ALA A 50 -3.21 11.16 26.95
N ARG A 51 -4.50 10.81 27.13
CA ARG A 51 -5.39 10.30 26.07
C ARG A 51 -5.64 11.33 24.97
N ALA A 52 -5.75 12.61 25.33
CA ALA A 52 -5.88 13.71 24.39
C ALA A 52 -4.64 13.81 23.49
N LEU A 53 -3.45 13.82 24.11
CA LEU A 53 -2.16 13.87 23.40
C LEU A 53 -1.92 12.66 22.50
N LEU A 54 -2.21 11.44 22.99
CA LEU A 54 -2.14 10.22 22.19
C LEU A 54 -3.07 10.28 20.97
N GLY A 55 -4.25 10.88 21.11
CA GLY A 55 -5.19 11.06 20.01
C GLY A 55 -4.68 12.02 18.93
N VAL A 56 -4.12 13.17 19.33
CA VAL A 56 -3.52 14.14 18.41
C VAL A 56 -2.29 13.55 17.71
N ALA A 57 -1.41 12.88 18.46
CA ALA A 57 -0.22 12.22 17.91
C ALA A 57 -0.62 11.10 16.92
N GLY A 58 -1.63 10.29 17.22
CA GLY A 58 -2.14 9.26 16.32
C GLY A 58 -2.67 9.80 14.99
N ALA A 59 -3.33 10.97 15.00
CA ALA A 59 -3.85 11.60 13.78
C ALA A 59 -2.73 11.98 12.77
N THR A 60 -1.53 12.30 13.26
CA THR A 60 -0.38 12.66 12.39
C THR A 60 0.25 11.46 11.67
N LEU A 61 -0.02 10.23 12.10
CA LEU A 61 0.48 9.01 11.47
C LEU A 61 -0.39 8.55 10.29
N ALA A 62 -1.67 8.97 10.28
CA ALA A 62 -2.67 8.59 9.29
C ALA A 62 -2.31 8.85 7.80
N PRO A 63 -1.67 9.97 7.40
CA PRO A 63 -1.45 10.26 5.97
C PRO A 63 -0.40 9.35 5.30
N SER A 64 0.26 8.47 6.04
CA SER A 64 1.20 7.47 5.49
C SER A 64 0.56 6.11 5.20
N ILE A 65 -0.66 5.87 5.69
CA ILE A 65 -1.29 4.54 5.67
C ILE A 65 -2.03 4.29 4.34
N LEU A 66 -2.42 5.36 3.64
CA LEU A 66 -3.12 5.29 2.35
C LEU A 66 -2.48 6.28 1.37
N GLU A 67 -1.86 5.76 0.31
CA GLU A 67 -1.35 6.55 -0.80
C GLU A 67 -2.01 6.09 -2.10
N SER A 68 -2.68 7.01 -2.81
CA SER A 68 -3.23 6.73 -4.13
C SER A 68 -2.24 7.17 -5.21
N ARG A 69 -1.90 6.25 -6.11
CA ARG A 69 -0.94 6.46 -7.21
C ARG A 69 -1.62 6.25 -8.57
N PRO A 70 -2.36 7.26 -9.09
CA PRO A 70 -3.06 7.11 -10.36
C PRO A 70 -2.06 7.07 -11.52
N PHE A 71 -2.31 6.17 -12.47
CA PHE A 71 -1.49 6.08 -13.68
C PHE A 71 -1.61 7.36 -14.53
N PRO A 72 -0.48 7.87 -15.06
CA PRO A 72 -0.49 9.04 -15.92
C PRO A 72 -1.24 8.75 -17.24
N GLN A 73 -2.22 9.60 -17.56
CA GLN A 73 -2.99 9.49 -18.80
C GLN A 73 -2.38 10.29 -19.96
N VAL A 74 -1.61 11.33 -19.61
CA VAL A 74 -0.91 12.21 -20.56
C VAL A 74 0.59 12.00 -20.42
N THR A 75 1.28 11.95 -21.55
CA THR A 75 2.74 11.92 -21.61
C THR A 75 3.26 13.35 -21.68
N THR A 76 3.78 13.87 -20.56
CA THR A 76 4.34 15.24 -20.46
C THR A 76 5.88 15.23 -20.60
N GLY A 77 6.48 14.12 -21.07
CA GLY A 77 7.92 13.95 -21.26
C GLY A 77 8.27 13.10 -22.49
N GLU A 78 9.56 12.84 -22.71
CA GLU A 78 10.10 12.14 -23.90
C GLU A 78 9.72 10.65 -23.98
N LEU A 79 9.41 10.01 -22.84
CA LEU A 79 9.12 8.58 -22.81
C LEU A 79 7.72 8.25 -23.35
N PRO A 80 7.58 7.20 -24.18
CA PRO A 80 6.28 6.71 -24.61
C PRO A 80 5.49 6.18 -23.40
N ARG A 81 4.15 6.30 -23.46
CA ARG A 81 3.24 5.96 -22.36
C ARG A 81 3.49 4.56 -21.76
N ASN A 82 3.84 3.58 -22.58
CA ASN A 82 4.04 2.21 -22.12
C ASN A 82 5.27 2.06 -21.22
N GLU A 83 6.39 2.70 -21.59
CA GLU A 83 7.61 2.72 -20.78
C GLU A 83 7.41 3.54 -19.50
N LEU A 84 6.69 4.68 -19.60
CA LEU A 84 6.35 5.49 -18.43
C LEU A 84 5.51 4.69 -17.42
N CYS A 85 4.50 3.96 -17.89
CA CYS A 85 3.69 3.10 -17.03
C CYS A 85 4.51 1.97 -16.40
N THR A 86 5.44 1.37 -17.15
CA THR A 86 6.33 0.31 -16.64
C THR A 86 7.24 0.84 -15.52
N LYS A 87 7.88 2.00 -15.76
CA LYS A 87 8.70 2.67 -14.75
C LYS A 87 7.87 3.04 -13.51
N TYR A 88 6.67 3.59 -13.73
CA TYR A 88 5.76 3.97 -12.66
C TYR A 88 5.33 2.78 -11.79
N ARG A 89 5.08 1.60 -12.39
CA ARG A 89 4.81 0.35 -11.64
C ARG A 89 5.99 -0.05 -10.77
N GLY A 90 7.20 0.02 -11.32
CA GLY A 90 8.43 -0.25 -10.56
C GLY A 90 8.54 0.66 -9.34
N ASP A 91 8.37 1.97 -9.53
CA ASP A 91 8.43 2.94 -8.45
C ASP A 91 7.29 2.76 -7.43
N MET A 92 6.08 2.39 -7.90
CA MET A 92 4.91 2.11 -7.06
C MET A 92 5.13 0.88 -6.17
N LEU A 93 5.72 -0.19 -6.70
CA LEU A 93 5.89 -1.47 -6.01
C LEU A 93 7.21 -1.59 -5.26
N SER A 94 8.15 -0.66 -5.44
CA SER A 94 9.50 -0.70 -4.86
C SER A 94 9.54 -0.78 -3.33
N GLY A 95 8.56 -0.20 -2.65
CA GLY A 95 8.46 -0.16 -1.18
C GLY A 95 7.37 -1.07 -0.60
N VAL A 96 6.78 -1.95 -1.40
CA VAL A 96 5.63 -2.77 -0.99
C VAL A 96 6.12 -4.07 -0.36
N GLY A 97 5.69 -4.37 0.87
CA GLY A 97 5.98 -5.65 1.54
C GLY A 97 4.96 -6.76 1.25
N VAL A 98 3.70 -6.37 1.00
CA VAL A 98 2.60 -7.28 0.68
C VAL A 98 1.76 -6.66 -0.43
N SER A 99 1.50 -7.41 -1.51
CA SER A 99 0.67 -6.98 -2.64
C SER A 99 -0.61 -7.82 -2.68
N ILE A 100 -1.77 -7.16 -2.72
CA ILE A 100 -3.07 -7.83 -2.79
C ILE A 100 -3.64 -7.62 -4.21
N PHE A 101 -4.00 -8.71 -4.88
CA PHE A 101 -4.55 -8.68 -6.24
C PHE A 101 -6.02 -9.06 -6.23
N ILE A 102 -6.87 -8.25 -6.87
CA ILE A 102 -8.33 -8.42 -6.87
C ILE A 102 -8.90 -8.10 -8.26
N PHE A 103 -9.78 -8.96 -8.78
CA PHE A 103 -10.38 -8.92 -10.13
C PHE A 103 -9.37 -9.06 -11.26
N GLY A 104 -8.83 -7.95 -11.77
CA GLY A 104 -7.93 -7.95 -12.92
C GLY A 104 -8.65 -8.08 -14.25
N ASN A 105 -9.74 -7.33 -14.42
CA ASN A 105 -10.48 -7.21 -15.67
C ASN A 105 -10.27 -5.84 -16.32
N LYS A 106 -10.28 -5.80 -17.66
CA LYS A 106 -10.27 -4.58 -18.46
C LYS A 106 -11.35 -4.69 -19.52
N GLN A 107 -12.07 -3.60 -19.79
CA GLN A 107 -12.97 -3.54 -20.92
C GLN A 107 -12.20 -3.09 -22.16
N ASP A 108 -12.32 -3.85 -23.25
CA ASP A 108 -11.79 -3.42 -24.54
C ASP A 108 -12.74 -2.37 -25.14
N GLN A 109 -12.21 -1.16 -25.36
CA GLN A 109 -12.97 0.00 -25.84
C GLN A 109 -13.61 -0.21 -27.22
N LYS A 110 -13.12 -1.19 -28.00
CA LYS A 110 -13.63 -1.47 -29.35
C LYS A 110 -14.71 -2.53 -29.42
N THR A 111 -14.77 -3.44 -28.44
CA THR A 111 -15.62 -4.63 -28.50
C THR A 111 -16.55 -4.78 -27.29
N GLY A 112 -16.41 -3.94 -26.25
CA GLY A 112 -17.18 -4.06 -25.01
C GLY A 112 -16.94 -5.37 -24.24
N LYS A 113 -16.02 -6.21 -24.72
CA LYS A 113 -15.72 -7.51 -24.14
C LYS A 113 -14.74 -7.32 -22.97
N THR A 114 -15.04 -8.01 -21.87
CA THR A 114 -14.14 -8.07 -20.73
C THR A 114 -12.96 -8.99 -21.06
N ILE A 115 -11.75 -8.43 -21.00
CA ILE A 115 -10.49 -9.16 -21.17
C ILE A 115 -9.67 -9.12 -19.88
N GLY A 116 -8.79 -10.10 -19.69
CA GLY A 116 -7.83 -10.10 -18.59
C GLY A 116 -6.90 -8.88 -18.66
N ALA A 117 -6.67 -8.22 -17.53
CA ALA A 117 -5.79 -7.07 -17.45
C ALA A 117 -4.31 -7.52 -17.44
N ASN A 118 -3.63 -7.48 -18.58
CA ASN A 118 -2.20 -7.80 -18.69
C ASN A 118 -1.31 -6.99 -17.73
N GLY A 119 -1.69 -5.74 -17.44
CA GLY A 119 -0.93 -4.89 -16.49
C GLY A 119 -0.88 -5.47 -15.08
N MET A 120 -1.90 -6.21 -14.64
CA MET A 120 -1.91 -6.87 -13.33
C MET A 120 -0.88 -7.99 -13.25
N LYS A 121 -0.68 -8.75 -14.35
CA LYS A 121 0.35 -9.82 -14.39
C LYS A 121 1.75 -9.23 -14.23
N GLU A 122 2.00 -8.08 -14.86
CA GLU A 122 3.27 -7.37 -14.73
C GLU A 122 3.49 -6.85 -13.30
N GLU A 123 2.46 -6.32 -12.64
CA GLU A 123 2.51 -5.91 -11.23
C GLU A 123 2.76 -7.08 -10.29
N PHE A 124 2.18 -8.25 -10.58
CA PHE A 124 2.45 -9.49 -9.86
C PHE A 124 3.91 -9.89 -9.96
N ASP A 125 4.47 -9.93 -11.16
CA ASP A 125 5.89 -10.27 -11.40
C ASP A 125 6.83 -9.27 -10.71
N ILE A 126 6.55 -7.96 -10.82
CA ILE A 126 7.34 -6.91 -10.15
C ILE A 126 7.27 -7.08 -8.63
N SER A 127 6.11 -7.40 -8.08
CA SER A 127 5.96 -7.57 -6.63
C SER A 127 6.80 -8.73 -6.10
N ILE A 128 6.82 -9.86 -6.80
CA ILE A 128 7.67 -11.01 -6.45
C ILE A 128 9.15 -10.64 -6.56
N ASN A 129 9.55 -9.96 -7.65
CA ASN A 129 10.94 -9.54 -7.86
C ASN A 129 11.43 -8.56 -6.78
N ASN A 130 10.55 -7.71 -6.25
CA ASN A 130 10.85 -6.79 -5.15
C ASN A 130 10.86 -7.49 -3.78
N GLY A 131 10.57 -8.79 -3.73
CA GLY A 131 10.50 -9.56 -2.49
C GLY A 131 9.21 -9.36 -1.69
N ALA A 132 8.18 -8.77 -2.31
CA ALA A 132 6.87 -8.63 -1.70
C ALA A 132 6.14 -9.98 -1.69
N ILE A 133 5.24 -10.17 -0.72
CA ILE A 133 4.35 -11.33 -0.64
C ILE A 133 3.10 -11.04 -1.48
N PRO A 134 2.89 -11.73 -2.62
CA PRO A 134 1.67 -11.57 -3.41
C PRO A 134 0.51 -12.39 -2.82
N ILE A 135 -0.67 -11.77 -2.75
CA ILE A 135 -1.91 -12.39 -2.28
C ILE A 135 -2.99 -12.16 -3.35
N PRO A 136 -3.09 -13.06 -4.35
CA PRO A 136 -4.24 -13.05 -5.24
C PRO A 136 -5.52 -13.47 -4.51
N VAL A 137 -6.64 -12.84 -4.81
CA VAL A 137 -7.96 -13.23 -4.31
C VAL A 137 -8.71 -13.99 -5.40
N GLY A 138 -8.43 -15.29 -5.53
CA GLY A 138 -8.95 -16.14 -6.62
C GLY A 138 -10.48 -16.18 -6.74
N ALA A 139 -11.19 -15.95 -5.63
CA ALA A 139 -12.66 -15.86 -5.61
C ALA A 139 -13.23 -14.70 -6.48
N THR A 140 -12.41 -13.72 -6.86
CA THR A 140 -12.85 -12.58 -7.68
C THR A 140 -12.82 -12.83 -9.20
N GLY A 141 -12.27 -13.97 -9.65
CA GLY A 141 -12.24 -14.36 -11.06
C GLY A 141 -11.18 -13.63 -11.91
N PHE A 142 -11.31 -13.75 -13.24
CA PHE A 142 -10.45 -13.11 -14.24
C PHE A 142 -8.95 -13.38 -14.03
N THR A 143 -8.09 -12.38 -14.29
CA THR A 143 -6.63 -12.50 -14.17
C THR A 143 -6.21 -12.94 -12.76
N THR A 144 -6.96 -12.55 -11.72
CA THR A 144 -6.65 -12.95 -10.35
C THR A 144 -6.85 -14.44 -10.11
N HIS A 145 -7.81 -15.08 -10.78
CA HIS A 145 -7.98 -16.54 -10.72
C HIS A 145 -6.79 -17.25 -11.37
N GLU A 146 -6.30 -16.75 -12.51
CA GLU A 146 -5.09 -17.30 -13.14
C GLU A 146 -3.87 -17.12 -12.21
N LEU A 147 -3.75 -15.98 -11.54
CA LEU A 147 -2.69 -15.72 -10.56
C LEU A 147 -2.79 -16.65 -9.34
N TRP A 148 -4.00 -16.98 -8.89
CA TRP A 148 -4.23 -17.90 -7.78
C TRP A 148 -3.70 -19.30 -8.08
N GLU A 149 -3.96 -19.81 -9.29
CA GLU A 149 -3.53 -21.15 -9.72
C GLU A 149 -2.00 -21.26 -9.87
N ILE A 150 -1.30 -20.18 -10.25
CA ILE A 150 0.16 -20.19 -10.40
C ILE A 150 0.90 -19.92 -9.08
N THR A 151 0.22 -19.41 -8.06
CA THR A 151 0.85 -19.04 -6.80
C THR A 151 0.98 -20.30 -5.92
N PRO A 152 2.19 -20.66 -5.44
CA PRO A 152 2.34 -21.79 -4.55
C PRO A 152 1.56 -21.55 -3.25
N LEU A 153 0.63 -22.46 -2.96
CA LEU A 153 -0.30 -22.36 -1.83
C LEU A 153 0.38 -22.58 -0.47
N SER A 154 1.56 -23.21 -0.45
CA SER A 154 2.30 -23.40 0.79
C SER A 154 3.14 -22.16 1.12
N LEU A 155 3.01 -21.69 2.35
CA LEU A 155 3.69 -20.48 2.82
C LEU A 155 5.22 -20.66 2.70
N GLN A 156 5.72 -21.87 2.96
CA GLN A 156 7.14 -22.21 2.83
C GLN A 156 7.65 -22.12 1.37
N GLU A 157 6.91 -22.63 0.39
CA GLU A 157 7.32 -22.53 -1.02
C GLU A 157 7.23 -21.10 -1.54
N LEU A 158 6.25 -20.33 -1.08
CA LEU A 158 6.15 -18.91 -1.39
C LEU A 158 7.39 -18.14 -0.86
N PHE A 159 7.77 -18.36 0.39
CA PHE A 159 8.97 -17.75 0.97
C PHE A 159 10.26 -18.20 0.28
N CYS A 160 10.37 -19.47 -0.12
CA CYS A 160 11.50 -19.98 -0.90
C CYS A 160 11.55 -19.37 -2.31
N THR A 161 10.42 -19.21 -2.97
CA THR A 161 10.31 -18.57 -4.30
C THR A 161 10.78 -17.12 -4.26
N ILE A 162 10.34 -16.39 -3.22
CA ILE A 162 10.73 -15.00 -2.96
C ILE A 162 12.24 -14.88 -2.68
N LYS A 163 12.80 -15.76 -1.82
CA LYS A 163 14.25 -15.74 -1.51
C LYS A 163 15.14 -16.27 -2.64
N GLY A 164 14.63 -17.17 -3.47
CA GLY A 164 15.38 -17.85 -4.52
C GLY A 164 15.39 -17.12 -5.86
N GLY A 165 14.65 -16.01 -6.02
CA GLY A 165 14.53 -15.31 -7.31
C GLY A 165 14.00 -16.20 -8.43
N VAL A 166 13.19 -17.20 -8.10
CA VAL A 166 12.68 -18.18 -9.06
C VAL A 166 11.58 -17.52 -9.88
N ARG A 167 11.82 -17.30 -11.18
CA ARG A 167 10.77 -16.90 -12.11
C ARG A 167 9.71 -18.01 -12.16
N LEU A 168 8.49 -17.70 -11.72
CA LEU A 168 7.34 -18.55 -11.95
C LEU A 168 7.24 -18.80 -13.46
N ASN A 169 7.34 -20.06 -13.86
CA ASN A 169 7.30 -20.44 -15.26
C ASN A 169 5.84 -20.35 -15.71
N ILE A 170 5.45 -19.17 -16.20
CA ILE A 170 4.12 -18.92 -16.75
C ILE A 170 3.97 -19.81 -17.99
N LYS A 171 3.34 -20.98 -17.82
CA LYS A 171 2.85 -21.79 -18.95
C LYS A 171 1.82 -20.95 -19.69
N LYS A 172 2.24 -20.33 -20.79
CA LYS A 172 1.34 -19.84 -21.84
C LYS A 172 0.57 -21.06 -22.37
N SER A 173 -0.71 -21.15 -22.04
CA SER A 173 -1.68 -21.95 -22.77
C SER A 173 -2.62 -21.04 -23.54
#